data_AF-A0A9D4MSH9-F1
#
_entry.id   AF-A0A9D4MSH9-F1
#
_cell.length_a   1.000
_cell.length_b   1.000
_cell.length_c   1.000
_cell.angle_alpha   90.00
_cell.angle_beta   90.00
_cell.angle_gamma   90.00
#
_symmetry.space_group_name_H-M   'P 1'
#
loop_
_entity.id
_entity.type
_entity.pdbx_description
1 polymer ?
#
loop_
_entity_poly.entity_id
_entity_poly.type
_entity_poly.pdbx_seq_one_letter_code
_entity_poly.pdbx_strand_id
1 'polypeptide(L)'
;MPTTTTTKATSTFTSVTAAATTTQTTTSTALPTTTTTSETTTAPTSADTRKCHVCRGTPQICEQLYVLQECPADKQFCINELTNKEDASRTVNRRCGTQNECDSGWYQTYSDDDKCTQFDENLVYTTDFYCEYCCNEDGCNKLVNPPSPWSP
;
A
#
# COMPACT_ATOMS: atom_id res chain seq x y z
N MET A 1 41.71 -30.21 -18.83
CA MET A 1 40.58 -29.32 -18.51
C MET A 1 40.38 -28.40 -19.71
N PRO A 2 39.28 -28.50 -20.46
CA PRO A 2 39.03 -27.65 -21.61
C PRO A 2 38.38 -26.31 -21.19
N THR A 3 38.90 -25.22 -21.72
CA THR A 3 38.43 -23.84 -21.47
C THR A 3 37.33 -23.50 -22.46
N THR A 4 36.11 -23.26 -21.95
CA THR A 4 34.96 -22.86 -22.77
C THR A 4 34.91 -21.33 -22.86
N THR A 5 35.10 -20.78 -24.05
CA THR A 5 34.98 -19.35 -24.35
C THR A 5 33.53 -19.03 -24.75
N THR A 6 32.85 -18.20 -23.96
CA THR A 6 31.47 -17.74 -24.23
C THR A 6 31.50 -16.39 -24.95
N THR A 7 31.01 -16.38 -26.19
CA THR A 7 30.85 -15.17 -27.02
C THR A 7 29.54 -14.45 -26.66
N LYS A 8 29.62 -13.18 -26.24
CA LYS A 8 28.47 -12.33 -25.90
C LYS A 8 27.92 -11.65 -27.16
N ALA A 9 26.66 -11.92 -27.51
CA ALA A 9 25.97 -11.23 -28.60
C ALA A 9 25.51 -9.83 -28.14
N THR A 10 25.89 -8.81 -28.90
CA THR A 10 25.48 -7.41 -28.72
C THR A 10 24.23 -7.16 -29.56
N SER A 11 23.07 -7.03 -28.90
CA SER A 11 21.83 -6.60 -29.55
C SER A 11 21.68 -5.08 -29.44
N THR A 12 21.83 -4.39 -30.56
CA THR A 12 21.56 -2.96 -30.71
C THR A 12 20.08 -2.77 -31.01
N PHE A 13 19.32 -2.21 -30.06
CA PHE A 13 17.94 -1.79 -30.31
C PHE A 13 17.91 -0.29 -30.66
N THR A 14 17.40 0.01 -31.85
CA THR A 14 17.11 1.37 -32.31
C THR A 14 15.61 1.59 -32.13
N SER A 15 15.20 2.51 -31.26
CA SER A 15 13.80 2.92 -31.13
C SER A 15 13.61 4.32 -31.73
N VAL A 16 12.68 4.38 -32.67
CA VAL A 16 12.35 5.58 -33.45
C VAL A 16 11.27 6.36 -32.69
N THR A 17 11.56 7.62 -32.36
CA THR A 17 10.62 8.54 -31.70
C THR A 17 9.67 9.14 -32.74
N ALA A 18 8.39 8.76 -32.70
CA ALA A 18 7.35 9.42 -33.47
C ALA A 18 6.63 10.45 -32.59
N ALA A 19 6.86 11.74 -32.87
CA ALA A 19 6.11 12.85 -32.28
C ALA A 19 4.79 13.03 -33.04
N ALA A 20 3.66 12.82 -32.38
CA ALA A 20 2.33 13.13 -32.92
C ALA A 20 1.90 14.52 -32.43
N THR A 21 1.84 15.46 -33.37
CA THR A 21 1.24 16.79 -33.19
C THR A 21 -0.26 16.70 -33.52
N THR A 22 -1.13 17.03 -32.57
CA THR A 22 -2.56 17.18 -32.80
C THR A 22 -2.97 18.61 -32.42
N THR A 23 -3.66 19.28 -33.35
CA THR A 23 -4.17 20.65 -33.21
C THR A 23 -5.70 20.62 -33.37
N GLN A 24 -6.36 21.62 -32.75
CA GLN A 24 -7.77 22.05 -32.89
C GLN A 24 -8.76 21.27 -31.99
N THR A 25 -9.83 21.83 -31.40
CA THR A 25 -10.69 22.98 -31.78
C THR A 25 -11.43 23.50 -30.53
N THR A 26 -11.50 24.82 -30.32
CA THR A 26 -12.40 25.43 -29.32
C THR A 26 -13.83 25.48 -29.85
N THR A 27 -14.76 24.78 -29.21
CA THR A 27 -16.21 24.93 -29.46
C THR A 27 -16.89 25.34 -28.16
N SER A 28 -17.50 26.53 -28.19
CA SER A 28 -18.32 27.08 -27.11
C SER A 28 -19.75 26.56 -27.26
N THR A 29 -20.27 25.90 -26.24
CA THR A 29 -21.68 25.53 -26.09
C THR A 29 -22.15 26.01 -24.73
N ALA A 30 -23.21 26.80 -24.70
CA ALA A 30 -23.83 27.34 -23.50
C ALA A 30 -25.03 26.49 -23.01
N LEU A 31 -25.34 26.65 -21.71
CA LEU A 31 -26.56 26.25 -20.95
C LEU A 31 -26.66 24.78 -20.47
N PRO A 32 -27.29 24.48 -19.30
CA PRO A 32 -28.14 25.33 -18.45
C PRO A 32 -27.79 25.42 -16.96
N THR A 33 -28.40 26.40 -16.29
CA THR A 33 -28.35 26.65 -14.84
C THR A 33 -29.06 25.54 -14.07
N THR A 34 -28.30 24.76 -13.31
CA THR A 34 -28.85 23.78 -12.36
C THR A 34 -29.11 24.47 -11.03
N THR A 35 -30.38 24.47 -10.59
CA THR A 35 -30.78 24.90 -9.26
C THR A 35 -30.18 23.96 -8.22
N THR A 36 -29.20 24.43 -7.45
CA THR A 36 -28.64 23.69 -6.31
C THR A 36 -29.63 23.74 -5.16
N THR A 37 -30.45 22.71 -5.04
CA THR A 37 -31.17 22.39 -3.81
C THR A 37 -30.14 22.02 -2.76
N SER A 38 -30.01 22.81 -1.69
CA SER A 38 -29.27 22.42 -0.50
C SER A 38 -30.01 21.25 0.15
N GLU A 39 -29.59 20.04 -0.17
CA GLU A 39 -29.94 18.86 0.61
C GLU A 39 -29.27 18.99 1.97
N THR A 40 -30.10 19.16 3.00
CA THR A 40 -29.74 19.04 4.40
C THR A 40 -29.09 17.67 4.58
N THR A 41 -27.76 17.64 4.63
CA THR A 41 -27.00 16.44 4.97
C THR A 41 -27.34 16.08 6.41
N THR A 42 -28.25 15.12 6.55
CA THR A 42 -28.50 14.38 7.77
C THR A 42 -27.14 13.86 8.26
N ALA A 43 -26.75 14.23 9.48
CA ALA A 43 -25.52 13.77 10.10
C ALA A 43 -25.39 12.25 9.94
N PRO A 44 -24.26 11.72 9.44
CA PRO A 44 -24.08 10.29 9.33
C PRO A 44 -24.18 9.68 10.72
N THR A 45 -25.13 8.77 10.88
CA THR A 45 -25.17 7.75 11.93
C THR A 45 -23.74 7.25 12.15
N SER A 46 -23.24 7.36 13.40
CA SER A 46 -21.85 7.03 13.78
C SER A 46 -21.37 5.78 13.05
N ALA A 47 -20.57 5.99 11.99
CA ALA A 47 -19.79 4.93 11.39
C ALA A 47 -18.84 4.47 12.50
N ASP A 48 -18.91 3.19 12.86
CA ASP A 48 -18.05 2.61 13.88
C ASP A 48 -16.59 2.88 13.52
N THR A 49 -15.94 3.79 14.26
CA THR A 49 -14.59 4.28 13.94
C THR A 49 -13.59 3.23 14.40
N ARG A 50 -12.97 2.55 13.43
CA ARG A 50 -11.90 1.58 13.66
C ARG A 50 -10.76 2.18 14.49
N LYS A 51 -10.17 1.40 15.40
CA LYS A 51 -8.94 1.79 16.10
C LYS A 51 -7.75 1.01 15.58
N CYS A 52 -6.68 1.70 15.18
CA CYS A 52 -5.46 1.08 14.67
C CYS A 52 -4.23 1.60 15.39
N HIS A 53 -3.18 0.79 15.45
CA HIS A 53 -1.86 1.28 15.79
C HIS A 53 -1.33 2.13 14.64
N VAL A 54 -0.92 3.36 14.92
CA VAL A 54 -0.41 4.29 13.92
C VAL A 54 0.90 4.90 14.38
N CYS A 55 1.84 4.99 13.45
CA CYS A 55 3.06 5.77 13.61
C CYS A 55 2.94 7.11 12.86
N ARG A 56 3.45 8.19 13.46
CA ARG A 56 3.57 9.52 12.83
C ARG A 56 5.03 9.98 12.70
N GLY A 57 5.98 9.12 13.06
CA GLY A 57 7.41 9.38 13.04
C GLY A 57 8.08 8.93 11.74
N THR A 58 9.40 8.89 11.75
CA THR A 58 10.15 8.29 10.63
C THR A 58 10.08 6.76 10.70
N PRO A 59 10.14 6.04 9.56
CA PRO A 59 10.00 4.57 9.53
C PRO A 59 10.93 3.81 10.48
N GLN A 60 12.12 4.37 10.77
CA GLN A 60 13.13 3.76 11.63
C GLN A 60 12.71 3.66 13.10
N ILE A 61 11.79 4.51 13.56
CA ILE A 61 11.29 4.48 14.95
C ILE A 61 9.91 3.84 15.06
N CYS A 62 9.21 3.71 13.95
CA CYS A 62 7.81 3.26 13.89
C CYS A 62 7.61 1.78 14.25
N GLU A 63 8.68 0.99 14.26
CA GLU A 63 8.62 -0.38 14.74
C GLU A 63 8.33 -0.45 16.23
N GLN A 64 8.91 0.45 17.04
CA GLN A 64 8.76 0.49 18.50
C GLN A 64 7.81 1.59 18.99
N LEU A 65 7.69 2.68 18.24
CA LEU A 65 6.91 3.85 18.64
C LEU A 65 5.68 4.01 17.76
N TYR A 66 4.55 3.54 18.28
CA TYR A 66 3.24 3.66 17.67
C TYR A 66 2.18 3.81 18.77
N VAL A 67 1.03 4.40 18.41
CA VAL A 67 -0.08 4.62 19.35
C VAL A 67 -1.37 4.06 18.77
N LEU A 68 -2.22 3.52 19.64
CA LEU A 68 -3.57 3.16 19.23
C LEU A 68 -4.39 4.45 19.08
N GLN A 69 -4.94 4.69 17.89
CA GLN A 69 -5.78 5.86 17.61
C GLN A 69 -7.02 5.48 16.82
N GLU A 70 -8.06 6.31 16.94
CA GLU A 70 -9.25 6.23 16.09
C GLU A 70 -8.91 6.65 14.66
N CYS A 71 -9.40 5.85 13.73
CA CYS A 71 -9.24 6.08 12.30
C CYS A 71 -10.40 6.93 11.76
N PRO A 72 -10.13 7.69 10.68
CA PRO A 72 -11.19 8.32 9.89
C PRO A 72 -12.27 7.31 9.46
N ALA A 73 -13.51 7.77 9.31
CA ALA A 73 -14.64 6.91 8.97
C ALA A 73 -14.49 6.18 7.62
N ASP A 74 -13.73 6.73 6.69
CA ASP A 74 -13.38 6.14 5.39
C ASP A 74 -12.25 5.09 5.49
N LYS A 75 -11.60 4.97 6.65
CA LYS A 75 -10.44 4.10 6.88
C LYS A 75 -10.72 3.02 7.93
N GLN A 76 -11.46 2.01 7.52
CA GLN A 76 -11.92 0.93 8.41
C GLN A 76 -10.91 -0.22 8.60
N PHE A 77 -9.71 -0.11 8.03
CA PHE A 77 -8.67 -1.13 8.07
C PHE A 77 -7.40 -0.63 8.76
N CYS A 78 -6.65 -1.55 9.32
CA CYS A 78 -5.33 -1.30 9.85
C CYS A 78 -4.28 -1.93 8.94
N ILE A 79 -3.26 -1.14 8.59
CA ILE A 79 -2.21 -1.53 7.65
C ILE A 79 -0.85 -1.51 8.34
N ASN A 80 -0.05 -2.53 8.06
CA ASN A 80 1.38 -2.58 8.36
C ASN A 80 2.19 -2.69 7.08
N GLU A 81 3.14 -1.78 6.91
CA GLU A 81 4.07 -1.76 5.78
C GLU A 81 5.45 -2.17 6.31
N LEU A 82 5.89 -3.36 5.92
CA LEU A 82 7.15 -3.96 6.33
C LEU A 82 8.15 -3.82 5.18
N THR A 83 9.32 -3.24 5.47
CA THR A 83 10.50 -3.32 4.61
C THR A 83 11.60 -4.04 5.35
N ASN A 84 12.14 -5.10 4.76
CA ASN A 84 13.35 -5.75 5.23
C ASN A 84 14.46 -5.56 4.20
N LYS A 85 15.69 -5.34 4.68
CA LYS A 85 16.87 -5.14 3.84
C LYS A 85 17.85 -6.32 3.93
N GLU A 86 18.71 -6.46 2.93
CA GLU A 86 19.77 -7.48 2.91
C GLU A 86 20.73 -7.38 4.10
N ASP A 87 20.95 -6.19 4.64
CA ASP A 87 21.75 -5.95 5.85
C ASP A 87 21.02 -6.32 7.16
N ALA A 88 19.85 -6.97 7.05
CA ALA A 88 18.94 -7.31 8.13
C ALA A 88 18.32 -6.11 8.87
N SER A 89 18.48 -4.89 8.35
CA SER A 89 17.71 -3.76 8.83
C SER A 89 16.25 -3.91 8.41
N ARG A 90 15.35 -3.56 9.32
CA ARG A 90 13.91 -3.64 9.13
C ARG A 90 13.27 -2.32 9.53
N THR A 91 12.22 -1.95 8.82
CA THR A 91 11.34 -0.85 9.22
C THR A 91 9.89 -1.28 9.07
N VAL A 92 9.06 -0.87 10.01
CA VAL A 92 7.62 -1.11 9.99
C VAL A 92 6.89 0.21 10.14
N ASN A 93 6.06 0.56 9.17
CA ASN A 93 5.12 1.67 9.31
C ASN A 93 3.72 1.13 9.56
N ARG A 94 2.96 1.83 10.41
CA ARG A 94 1.60 1.42 10.80
C ARG A 94 0.63 2.56 10.58
N ARG A 95 -0.52 2.29 9.97
CA ARG A 95 -1.50 3.33 9.63
C ARG A 95 -2.92 2.80 9.51
N CYS A 96 -3.88 3.72 9.52
CA CYS A 96 -5.23 3.44 9.05
C CYS A 96 -5.26 3.36 7.52
N GLY A 97 -6.08 2.47 6.98
CA GLY A 97 -6.23 2.23 5.55
C GLY A 97 -7.68 2.00 5.13
N THR A 98 -7.90 2.07 3.82
CA THR A 98 -9.16 1.85 3.14
C THR A 98 -9.25 0.40 2.62
N GLN A 99 -10.47 -0.02 2.29
CA GLN A 99 -10.71 -1.31 1.63
C GLN A 99 -9.87 -1.49 0.36
N ASN A 100 -9.84 -0.48 -0.51
CA ASN A 100 -9.11 -0.55 -1.78
C ASN A 100 -7.59 -0.69 -1.60
N GLU A 101 -7.03 -0.07 -0.56
CA GLU A 101 -5.61 -0.28 -0.21
C GLU A 101 -5.37 -1.72 0.23
N CYS A 102 -6.28 -2.33 1.00
CA CYS A 102 -6.15 -3.73 1.39
C CYS A 102 -6.36 -4.72 0.25
N ASP A 103 -7.28 -4.42 -0.67
CA ASP A 103 -7.48 -5.20 -1.88
C ASP A 103 -6.22 -5.23 -2.74
N SER A 104 -5.67 -4.05 -3.06
CA SER A 104 -4.54 -3.94 -3.99
C SER A 104 -3.19 -4.23 -3.34
N GLY A 105 -2.97 -3.76 -2.12
CA GLY A 105 -1.74 -3.93 -1.37
C GLY A 105 -1.62 -5.34 -0.82
N TRP A 106 -2.50 -5.75 0.09
CA TRP A 106 -2.40 -7.07 0.71
C TRP A 106 -2.92 -8.19 -0.18
N TYR A 107 -4.23 -8.22 -0.46
CA TYR A 107 -4.91 -9.39 -1.03
C TYR A 107 -4.47 -9.75 -2.45
N GLN A 108 -4.23 -8.76 -3.31
CA GLN A 108 -3.81 -9.04 -4.69
C GLN A 108 -2.30 -9.18 -4.86
N THR A 109 -1.49 -8.65 -3.94
CA THR A 109 -0.03 -8.57 -4.13
C THR A 109 0.77 -9.44 -3.16
N TYR A 110 0.43 -9.47 -1.86
CA TYR A 110 1.29 -10.09 -0.84
C TYR A 110 0.66 -11.25 -0.07
N SER A 111 -0.65 -11.47 -0.17
CA SER A 111 -1.34 -12.53 0.60
C SER A 111 -0.91 -13.95 0.21
N ASP A 112 -0.31 -14.12 -0.97
CA ASP A 112 0.19 -15.40 -1.47
C ASP A 112 1.73 -15.45 -1.51
N ASP A 113 2.43 -14.40 -1.06
CA ASP A 113 3.90 -14.40 -0.99
C ASP A 113 4.35 -15.09 0.30
N ASP A 114 5.09 -16.19 0.16
CA ASP A 114 5.67 -16.95 1.27
C ASP A 114 6.52 -16.08 2.21
N LYS A 115 7.24 -15.08 1.69
CA LYS A 115 8.05 -14.17 2.53
C LYS A 115 7.20 -13.32 3.45
N CYS A 116 5.96 -13.03 3.06
CA CYS A 116 5.02 -12.23 3.83
C CYS A 116 4.16 -13.10 4.73
N THR A 117 3.56 -14.16 4.20
CA THR A 117 2.67 -15.06 4.96
C THR A 117 3.41 -15.81 6.07
N GLN A 118 4.68 -16.15 5.87
CA GLN A 118 5.52 -16.86 6.84
C GLN A 118 6.45 -15.93 7.61
N PHE A 119 6.24 -14.62 7.54
CA PHE A 119 7.04 -13.66 8.30
C PHE A 119 6.83 -13.82 9.80
N ASP A 120 7.94 -13.95 10.54
CA ASP A 120 7.99 -13.97 12.01
C ASP A 120 8.89 -12.81 12.49
N GLU A 121 8.32 -11.92 13.30
CA GLU A 121 9.01 -10.74 13.81
C GLU A 121 10.23 -11.07 14.69
N ASN A 122 10.32 -12.29 15.22
CA ASN A 122 11.41 -12.78 16.08
C ASN A 122 12.57 -13.39 15.29
N LEU A 123 12.42 -13.58 13.97
CA LEU A 123 13.47 -14.09 13.11
C LEU A 123 14.22 -12.94 12.41
N VAL A 124 15.49 -13.20 12.11
CA VAL A 124 16.35 -12.30 11.35
C VAL A 124 16.35 -12.73 9.89
N TYR A 125 16.04 -11.80 9.00
CA TYR A 125 16.03 -12.02 7.55
C TYR A 125 17.11 -11.17 6.90
N THR A 126 17.94 -11.79 6.04
CA THR A 126 19.05 -11.12 5.33
C THR A 126 18.77 -11.00 3.83
N THR A 127 17.51 -10.81 3.45
CA THR A 127 17.08 -10.64 2.06
C THR A 127 16.21 -9.42 1.94
N ASP A 128 16.32 -8.69 0.84
CA ASP A 128 15.40 -7.61 0.51
C ASP A 128 13.99 -8.17 0.25
N PHE A 129 13.00 -7.65 0.96
CA PHE A 129 11.58 -7.84 0.64
C PHE A 129 10.72 -6.74 1.24
N TYR A 130 9.51 -6.61 0.70
CA TYR A 130 8.49 -5.71 1.20
C TYR A 130 7.18 -6.48 1.33
N CYS A 131 6.44 -6.21 2.40
CA CYS A 131 5.12 -6.76 2.63
C CYS A 131 4.18 -5.66 3.11
N GLU A 132 2.94 -5.71 2.66
CA GLU A 132 1.88 -4.87 3.19
C GLU A 132 0.78 -5.76 3.74
N TYR A 133 0.54 -5.70 5.05
CA TYR A 133 -0.50 -6.50 5.71
C TYR A 133 -1.71 -5.65 6.01
N CYS A 134 -2.90 -6.25 5.88
CA CYS A 134 -4.16 -5.65 6.25
C CYS A 134 -4.92 -6.49 7.27
N CYS A 135 -5.65 -5.83 8.16
CA CYS A 135 -6.60 -6.47 9.06
C CYS A 135 -7.72 -5.48 9.43
N ASN A 136 -8.85 -5.97 9.92
CA ASN A 136 -10.07 -5.18 10.12
C ASN A 136 -10.67 -5.30 11.53
N GLU A 137 -9.86 -5.65 12.53
CA GLU A 137 -10.24 -5.61 13.95
C GLU A 137 -9.53 -4.46 14.67
N ASP A 138 -10.05 -4.04 15.82
CA ASP A 138 -9.43 -2.97 16.60
C ASP A 138 -8.03 -3.38 17.10
N GLY A 139 -7.02 -2.58 16.76
CA GLY A 139 -5.63 -2.79 17.16
C GLY A 139 -4.97 -4.04 16.58
N CYS A 140 -5.56 -4.67 15.55
CA CYS A 140 -5.08 -5.92 14.98
C CYS A 140 -3.66 -5.84 14.41
N ASN A 141 -3.24 -4.64 14.01
CA ASN A 141 -1.93 -4.38 13.40
C ASN A 141 -0.81 -4.13 14.42
N LYS A 142 -1.00 -4.55 15.68
CA LYS A 142 0.03 -4.49 16.73
C LYS A 142 1.26 -5.31 16.34
N LEU A 143 1.04 -6.58 16.02
CA LEU A 143 2.05 -7.46 15.43
C LEU A 143 2.25 -7.07 13.98
N VAL A 144 3.48 -7.21 13.46
CA VAL A 144 3.80 -6.82 12.08
C VAL A 144 2.97 -7.63 11.08
N ASN A 145 2.97 -8.96 11.26
CA ASN A 145 2.09 -9.90 10.57
C ASN A 145 0.85 -10.17 11.47
N PRO A 146 -0.34 -9.67 11.11
CA PRO A 146 -1.54 -9.86 11.92
C PRO A 146 -1.96 -11.34 11.99
N PRO A 147 -2.48 -11.83 13.12
CA PRO A 147 -2.91 -13.24 13.26
C PRO A 147 -4.16 -13.58 12.43
N SER A 148 -4.95 -12.57 12.09
CA SER A 148 -6.13 -12.67 11.23
C SER A 148 -6.00 -11.59 10.14
N PRO A 149 -5.22 -11.85 9.08
CA PRO A 149 -5.13 -10.93 7.97
C PRO A 149 -6.47 -10.88 7.23
N TRP A 150 -6.79 -9.70 6.71
CA TRP A 150 -8.04 -9.47 6.02
C TRP A 150 -8.12 -10.23 4.70
N SER A 151 -9.33 -10.69 4.35
CA SER A 151 -9.71 -11.30 3.07
C SER A 151 -11.10 -10.78 2.68
N PRO A 152 -11.38 -10.59 1.37
CA PRO A 152 -12.71 -10.24 0.88
C PRO A 152 -13.76 -11.33 1.07
#